data_AF-A0A073KEV0-F1
#
_entry.id   AF-A0A073KEV0-F1
#
_cell.length_a   1.000
_cell.length_b   1.000
_cell.length_c   1.000
_cell.angle_alpha   90.00
_cell.angle_beta   90.00
_cell.angle_gamma   90.00
#
_symmetry.space_group_name_H-M   'P 1'
#
loop_
_entity.id
_entity.type
_entity.pdbx_description
1 polymer ?
#
loop_
_entity_poly.entity_id
_entity_poly.type
_entity_poly.pdbx_seq_one_letter_code
_entity_poly.pdbx_strand_id
1 'polypeptide(L)'
;MEDLISYTAFICQTATEKNIPFELFISILSDSKPLHIPINEGTEHYAQVLENLARIEQRNILLPKNRFIHYFLNKRNNSSSGINKKDIPSVQQPVYIVTDKGVVE
;
A
#
# COMPACT_ATOMS: atom_id res chain seq x y z
N MET A 1 -5.68 0.47 15.63
CA MET A 1 -4.50 0.86 14.81
C MET A 1 -3.55 -0.31 14.70
N GLU A 2 -3.15 -0.92 15.81
CA GLU A 2 -2.34 -2.15 15.81
C GLU A 2 -2.99 -3.28 14.99
N ASP A 3 -4.30 -3.49 15.10
CA ASP A 3 -5.00 -4.51 14.29
C ASP A 3 -4.82 -4.31 12.77
N LEU A 4 -4.85 -3.06 12.29
CA LEU A 4 -4.65 -2.73 10.88
C LEU A 4 -3.21 -2.99 10.46
N ILE A 5 -2.25 -2.70 11.34
CA ILE A 5 -0.82 -2.96 11.10
C ILE A 5 -0.59 -4.47 11.03
N SER A 6 -1.09 -5.23 12.01
CA SER A 6 -0.98 -6.68 12.05
C SER A 6 -1.64 -7.33 10.84
N TYR A 7 -2.83 -6.87 10.45
CA TYR A 7 -3.55 -7.38 9.28
C TYR A 7 -2.82 -7.06 7.97
N THR A 8 -2.27 -5.83 7.84
CA THR A 8 -1.45 -5.45 6.67
C THR A 8 -0.20 -6.32 6.58
N ALA A 9 0.51 -6.53 7.70
CA ALA A 9 1.68 -7.40 7.76
C ALA A 9 1.36 -8.84 7.35
N PHE A 10 0.20 -9.36 7.75
CA PHE A 10 -0.26 -10.70 7.38
C PHE A 10 -0.55 -10.83 5.87
N ILE A 11 -1.21 -9.85 5.25
CA ILE A 11 -1.45 -9.86 3.81
C ILE A 11 -0.12 -9.79 3.03
N CYS A 12 0.78 -8.90 3.43
CA CYS A 12 2.10 -8.77 2.79
C CYS A 12 2.92 -10.05 2.91
N GLN A 13 2.89 -10.71 4.08
CA GLN A 13 3.52 -12.02 4.26
C GLN A 13 2.97 -13.05 3.28
N THR A 14 1.64 -13.13 3.20
CA THR A 14 0.94 -14.07 2.31
C THR A 14 1.29 -13.82 0.84
N ALA A 15 1.37 -12.55 0.43
CA ALA A 15 1.79 -12.17 -0.93
C ALA A 15 3.25 -12.57 -1.20
N THR A 16 4.15 -12.31 -0.26
CA THR A 16 5.57 -12.73 -0.35
C THR A 16 5.71 -14.25 -0.45
N GLU A 17 5.03 -15.02 0.39
CA GLU A 17 5.04 -16.49 0.36
C GLU A 17 4.54 -17.05 -0.98
N LYS A 18 3.60 -16.35 -1.62
CA LYS A 18 3.05 -16.69 -2.93
C LYS A 18 3.85 -16.11 -4.10
N ASN A 19 4.96 -15.41 -3.86
CA ASN A 19 5.74 -14.68 -4.88
C ASN A 19 4.88 -13.71 -5.71
N ILE A 20 3.98 -12.98 -5.04
CA ILE A 20 3.14 -11.96 -5.66
C ILE A 20 3.80 -10.60 -5.40
N PRO A 21 4.22 -9.86 -6.44
CA PRO A 21 4.71 -8.50 -6.28
C PRO A 21 3.58 -7.58 -5.82
N PHE A 22 3.86 -6.70 -4.87
CA PHE A 22 2.85 -5.78 -4.34
C PHE A 22 3.44 -4.39 -4.10
N GLU A 23 2.55 -3.40 -4.06
CA GLU A 23 2.85 -2.00 -3.76
C GLU A 23 1.96 -1.57 -2.60
N LEU A 24 2.49 -0.78 -1.66
CA LEU A 24 1.75 -0.38 -0.47
C LEU A 24 1.60 1.13 -0.39
N PHE A 25 0.35 1.59 -0.28
CA PHE A 25 0.01 2.98 -0.03
C PHE A 25 -0.71 3.09 1.32
N ILE A 26 -0.17 3.92 2.22
CA ILE A 26 -0.76 4.13 3.54
C ILE A 26 -1.08 5.62 3.71
N SER A 27 -2.29 5.93 4.15
CA SER A 27 -2.80 7.31 4.28
C SER A 27 -2.25 8.06 5.49
N ILE A 28 -0.99 7.81 5.84
CA ILE A 28 -0.29 8.39 6.98
C ILE A 28 0.82 9.30 6.44
N LEU A 29 0.93 10.51 6.98
CA LEU A 29 2.06 11.40 6.71
C LEU A 29 3.27 10.95 7.53
N SER A 30 4.31 10.51 6.81
CA SER A 30 5.67 10.33 7.34
C SER A 30 6.59 11.28 6.60
N ASP A 31 7.42 12.04 7.31
CA ASP A 31 8.34 13.02 6.71
C ASP A 31 7.69 13.95 5.67
N SER A 32 6.48 14.43 5.99
CA SER A 32 5.68 15.34 5.13
C SER A 32 5.19 14.74 3.80
N LYS A 33 5.24 13.42 3.62
CA LYS A 33 4.67 12.72 2.45
C LYS A 33 3.83 11.52 2.87
N PRO A 34 2.81 11.13 2.08
CA PRO A 34 2.14 9.86 2.31
C PRO A 34 3.14 8.71 2.23
N LEU A 35 3.03 7.76 3.16
CA LEU A 35 3.87 6.56 3.14
C LEU A 35 3.53 5.71 1.92
N HIS A 36 4.55 5.48 1.09
CA HIS A 36 4.45 4.72 -0.14
C HIS A 36 5.66 3.80 -0.25
N ILE A 37 5.40 2.50 -0.37
CA ILE A 37 6.40 1.48 -0.60
C ILE A 37 6.20 1.01 -2.06
N PRO A 38 7.17 1.27 -2.96
CA PRO A 38 7.06 0.91 -4.37
C PRO A 38 6.91 -0.58 -4.61
N ILE A 39 6.39 -0.94 -5.79
CA ILE A 39 6.22 -2.34 -6.20
C ILE A 39 7.55 -3.11 -6.14
N ASN A 40 7.56 -4.22 -5.40
CA ASN A 40 8.67 -5.17 -5.39
C ASN A 40 8.17 -6.54 -4.89
N GLU A 41 9.06 -7.53 -4.79
CA GLU A 41 8.74 -8.90 -4.35
C GLU A 41 9.78 -9.48 -3.40
N GLY A 42 9.46 -10.65 -2.83
CA GLY A 42 10.39 -11.42 -2.01
C GLY A 42 10.51 -10.95 -0.56
N THR A 43 11.44 -11.60 0.15
CA THR A 43 11.63 -11.44 1.60
C THR A 43 12.25 -10.11 1.98
N GLU A 44 13.14 -9.56 1.14
CA GLU A 44 13.73 -8.23 1.36
C GLU A 44 12.66 -7.13 1.31
N HIS A 45 11.74 -7.23 0.35
CA HIS A 45 10.61 -6.32 0.28
C HIS A 45 9.70 -6.41 1.51
N TYR A 46 9.41 -7.64 1.96
CA TYR A 46 8.62 -7.85 3.16
C TYR A 46 9.29 -7.27 4.43
N ALA A 47 10.60 -7.45 4.58
CA ALA A 47 11.35 -6.86 5.70
C ALA A 47 11.23 -5.33 5.70
N GLN A 48 11.40 -4.68 4.54
CA GLN A 48 11.21 -3.23 4.40
C GLN A 48 9.78 -2.81 4.78
N VAL A 49 8.77 -3.59 4.40
CA VAL A 49 7.37 -3.33 4.77
C VAL A 49 7.20 -3.38 6.28
N LEU A 50 7.72 -4.41 6.95
CA LEU A 50 7.64 -4.53 8.41
C LEU A 50 8.33 -3.36 9.13
N GLU A 51 9.49 -2.92 8.64
CA GLU A 51 10.19 -1.75 9.20
C GLU A 51 9.36 -0.47 9.08
N ASN A 52 8.70 -0.26 7.94
CA ASN A 52 7.84 0.92 7.73
C ASN A 52 6.57 0.84 8.58
N LEU A 53 5.97 -0.35 8.70
CA LEU A 53 4.80 -0.58 9.55
C LEU A 53 5.12 -0.38 11.04
N ALA A 54 6.28 -0.82 11.51
CA ALA A 54 6.72 -0.66 12.89
C ALA A 54 6.96 0.82 13.29
N ARG A 55 7.20 1.71 12.32
CA ARG A 55 7.35 3.15 12.54
C ARG A 55 6.00 3.88 12.64
N ILE A 56 4.88 3.21 12.41
CA ILE A 56 3.56 3.82 12.53
C ILE A 56 3.18 3.94 14.00
N GLU A 57 3.16 5.17 14.51
CA GLU A 57 2.70 5.48 15.86
C GLU A 57 1.28 6.07 15.84
N GLN A 58 0.59 6.02 16.99
CA GLN A 58 -0.76 6.62 17.15
C GLN A 58 -0.78 8.14 16.91
N ARG A 59 0.38 8.82 17.03
CA ARG A 59 0.50 10.27 16.82
C ARG A 59 0.65 10.67 15.35
N ASN A 60 0.73 9.73 14.43
CA ASN A 60 0.95 10.05 13.04
C ASN A 60 -0.27 10.76 12.44
N ILE A 61 -0.03 11.75 11.58
CA ILE A 61 -1.09 12.56 10.98
C ILE A 61 -1.73 11.78 9.84
N LEU A 62 -3.03 11.53 9.93
CA LEU A 62 -3.80 10.94 8.85
C LEU A 62 -4.03 11.96 7.74
N LEU A 63 -3.77 11.57 6.49
CA LEU A 63 -4.16 12.38 5.34
C LEU A 63 -5.69 12.36 5.16
N PRO A 64 -6.31 13.51 4.88
CA PRO A 64 -7.69 13.54 4.41
C PRO A 64 -7.84 12.69 3.14
N LYS A 65 -8.92 11.91 3.08
CA LYS A 65 -9.22 10.97 1.99
C LYS A 65 -8.96 11.56 0.60
N ASN A 66 -9.51 12.74 0.30
CA ASN A 66 -9.37 13.35 -1.03
C ASN A 66 -7.90 13.63 -1.40
N ARG A 67 -7.08 14.08 -0.43
CA ARG A 67 -5.65 14.33 -0.68
C ARG A 67 -4.89 13.04 -0.93
N PHE A 68 -5.20 12.00 -0.17
CA PHE A 68 -4.58 10.69 -0.36
C PHE A 68 -4.95 10.06 -1.71
N ILE A 69 -6.22 10.14 -2.12
CA ILE A 69 -6.67 9.65 -3.43
C ILE A 69 -5.99 10.42 -4.57
N HIS A 70 -5.89 11.75 -4.49
CA HIS A 70 -5.16 12.54 -5.48
C HIS A 70 -3.68 12.13 -5.56
N TYR A 71 -3.03 11.90 -4.42
CA TYR A 71 -1.66 11.41 -4.36
C TYR A 71 -1.52 10.03 -5.02
N PHE A 72 -2.36 9.06 -4.64
CA PHE A 72 -2.36 7.70 -5.17
C PHE A 72 -2.51 7.69 -6.70
N LEU A 73 -3.51 8.43 -7.23
CA LEU A 73 -3.75 8.52 -8.67
C LEU A 73 -2.56 9.14 -9.41
N ASN A 74 -1.98 10.21 -8.87
CA ASN A 74 -0.83 10.85 -9.49
C ASN A 74 0.41 9.94 -9.46
N LYS A 75 0.65 9.23 -8.36
CA LYS A 75 1.78 8.33 -8.24
C LYS A 75 1.66 7.16 -9.21
N ARG A 76 0.46 6.57 -9.33
CA ARG A 76 0.15 5.49 -10.28
C ARG A 76 0.32 5.90 -11.74
N ASN A 77 -0.03 7.14 -12.08
CA ASN A 77 0.15 7.67 -13.43
C ASN A 77 1.63 7.91 -13.80
N ASN A 78 2.48 8.15 -12.80
CA ASN A 78 3.91 8.45 -12.98
C ASN A 78 4.81 7.22 -12.79
N SER A 79 4.33 6.17 -12.14
CA SER A 79 4.97 4.86 -12.09
C SER A 79 4.75 4.17 -13.43
N SER A 80 5.63 4.48 -14.39
CA SER A 80 5.78 3.81 -15.68
C SER A 80 6.29 2.37 -15.50
N SER A 81 5.64 1.55 -14.67
CA SER A 81 5.65 0.10 -14.88
C SER A 81 5.09 -0.10 -16.29
N GLY A 82 5.85 -0.74 -17.17
CA GLY A 82 5.60 -0.86 -18.61
C GLY A 82 4.36 -1.68 -18.99
N ILE A 83 3.20 -1.36 -18.42
CA ILE A 83 1.91 -1.88 -18.80
C ILE A 83 1.32 -0.85 -19.77
N ASN A 84 1.23 -1.23 -21.04
CA ASN A 84 0.57 -0.42 -22.06
C ASN A 84 -0.83 -0.07 -21.52
N LYS A 85 -1.28 1.19 -21.63
CA LYS A 85 -2.63 1.58 -21.14
C LYS A 85 -3.76 0.75 -21.77
N LYS A 86 -3.48 0.04 -22.87
CA LYS A 86 -4.37 -0.92 -23.54
C LYS A 86 -4.35 -2.33 -22.94
N ASP A 87 -3.31 -2.68 -22.20
CA ASP A 87 -3.13 -3.95 -21.48
C ASP A 87 -3.54 -3.85 -20.01
N ILE A 88 -4.05 -2.68 -19.56
CA ILE A 88 -4.72 -2.57 -18.27
C ILE A 88 -6.10 -3.21 -18.46
N PRO A 89 -6.36 -4.41 -17.92
CA PRO A 89 -7.70 -4.91 -17.90
C PRO A 89 -8.49 -3.97 -17.00
N SER A 90 -9.51 -3.34 -17.56
CA SER A 90 -10.54 -2.57 -16.87
C SER A 90 -10.75 -3.07 -15.44
N VAL A 91 -10.25 -2.35 -14.42
CA VAL A 91 -10.67 -2.53 -13.02
C VAL A 91 -10.50 -3.97 -12.46
N GLN A 92 -9.61 -4.81 -13.00
CA GLN A 92 -9.54 -6.24 -12.59
C GLN A 92 -8.47 -6.61 -11.56
N GLN A 93 -7.61 -5.67 -11.12
CA GLN A 93 -6.76 -5.95 -9.96
C GLN A 93 -7.57 -5.65 -8.70
N PRO A 94 -7.76 -6.61 -7.78
CA PRO A 94 -8.53 -6.37 -6.57
C PRO A 94 -7.81 -5.32 -5.72
N VAL A 95 -8.50 -4.20 -5.48
CA VAL A 95 -8.00 -3.12 -4.62
C VAL A 95 -8.60 -3.35 -3.25
N TYR A 96 -7.82 -3.96 -2.36
CA TYR A 96 -8.27 -4.19 -0.99
C TYR A 96 -8.15 -2.90 -0.18
N ILE A 97 -9.30 -2.32 0.17
CA ILE A 97 -9.34 -1.17 1.10
C ILE A 97 -9.53 -1.73 2.50
N VAL A 98 -8.48 -1.66 3.31
CA VAL A 98 -8.55 -2.06 4.73
C VAL A 98 -8.99 -0.87 5.56
N THR A 99 -10.08 -1.02 6.29
CA THR A 99 -10.61 -0.03 7.24
C THR A 99 -10.73 -0.64 8.64
N ASP A 100 -10.99 0.19 9.65
CA ASP A 100 -11.33 -0.24 11.01
C ASP A 100 -12.57 -1.14 11.07
N LYS A 101 -13.36 -1.20 9.98
CA LYS A 101 -14.56 -2.03 9.84
C LYS A 101 -14.32 -3.32 9.03
N GLY A 102 -13.09 -3.57 8.61
CA GLY A 102 -12.71 -4.74 7.79
C GLY A 102 -12.25 -4.38 6.38
N VAL A 103 -12.13 -5.40 5.54
CA VAL A 103 -11.71 -5.30 4.13
C VAL A 103 -12.92 -5.16 3.23
N VAL A 104 -12.84 -4.22 2.30
CA VAL A 104 -13.83 -4.06 1.22
C VAL A 104 -13.09 -4.28 -0.11
N GLU A 105 -13.64 -5.13 -0.98
CA GLU A 105 -13.24 -5.29 -2.39
C GLU A 105 -13.73 -4.12 -3.26
#